data_AF-A0A7C4NB58-F1
#
_entry.id   AF-A0A7C4NB58-F1
#
_cell.length_a   1.000
_cell.length_b   1.000
_cell.length_c   1.000
_cell.angle_alpha   90.00
_cell.angle_beta   90.00
_cell.angle_gamma   90.00
#
_symmetry.space_group_name_H-M   'P 1'
#
loop_
_entity.id
_entity.type
_entity.pdbx_description
1 polymer ?
#
loop_
_entity_poly.entity_id
_entity_poly.type
_entity_poly.pdbx_seq_one_letter_code
_entity_poly.pdbx_strand_id
1 'polypeptide(L)'
;MRPRRCLLFMPGDDRRKIEKAITLGVDSIVMDLEDGVAINRKAEARATIAAALNQLDFGRSERVVRLNPIGSGLESGDLAALRATPPDAIMLPKVESADQVRWLDRQLAESAIRLLLIIESARGVINLKDIASASDRLDALIFGAEDLAGDIGATRTRAGWEVFHARSAVALHAAAVGVQAIDTLV
;
A
#
# COMPACT_ATOMS: atom_id res chain seq x y z
N MET A 1 17.51 2.37 -5.30
CA MET A 1 16.04 2.45 -5.16
C MET A 1 15.40 1.78 -6.37
N ARG A 2 14.45 0.85 -6.19
CA ARG A 2 13.80 0.13 -7.30
C ARG A 2 12.83 1.07 -8.04
N PRO A 3 12.72 1.04 -9.39
CA PRO A 3 11.73 1.84 -10.11
C PRO A 3 10.30 1.45 -9.75
N ARG A 4 9.41 2.43 -9.55
CA ARG A 4 7.96 2.26 -9.31
C ARG A 4 7.15 3.24 -10.16
N ARG A 5 7.39 3.27 -11.47
CA ARG A 5 6.74 4.19 -12.41
C ARG A 5 5.26 3.84 -12.63
N CYS A 6 4.90 2.58 -12.39
CA CYS A 6 3.54 2.05 -12.51
C CYS A 6 3.28 1.05 -11.39
N LEU A 7 2.25 1.32 -10.59
CA LEU A 7 1.71 0.41 -9.60
C LEU A 7 0.38 -0.11 -10.15
N LEU A 8 0.38 -1.33 -10.66
CA LEU A 8 -0.82 -1.93 -11.22
C LEU A 8 -1.58 -2.63 -10.09
N PHE A 9 -2.81 -2.19 -9.81
CA PHE A 9 -3.67 -2.78 -8.78
C PHE A 9 -4.56 -3.88 -9.36
N MET A 10 -4.78 -4.94 -8.59
CA MET A 10 -5.78 -5.97 -8.87
C MET A 10 -6.35 -6.56 -7.58
N PRO A 11 -7.63 -6.98 -7.58
CA PRO A 11 -8.20 -7.76 -6.50
C PRO A 11 -7.37 -9.02 -6.21
N GLY A 12 -7.06 -9.27 -4.94
CA GLY A 12 -6.30 -10.43 -4.49
C GLY A 12 -7.04 -11.76 -4.66
N ASP A 13 -8.36 -11.73 -4.86
CA ASP A 13 -9.24 -12.87 -5.07
C ASP A 13 -9.45 -13.23 -6.57
N ASP A 14 -8.70 -12.61 -7.49
CA ASP A 14 -8.76 -12.87 -8.94
C ASP A 14 -7.37 -13.31 -9.47
N ARG A 15 -7.05 -14.59 -9.31
CA ARG A 15 -5.78 -15.19 -9.77
C ARG A 15 -5.49 -14.91 -11.25
N ARG A 16 -6.52 -14.93 -12.10
CA ARG A 16 -6.38 -14.70 -13.54
C ARG A 16 -5.86 -13.29 -13.82
N LYS A 17 -6.28 -12.27 -13.05
CA LYS A 17 -5.73 -10.92 -13.16
C LYS A 17 -4.28 -10.84 -12.71
N ILE A 18 -3.91 -11.57 -11.65
CA ILE A 18 -2.52 -11.64 -11.17
C ILE A 18 -1.62 -12.23 -12.27
N GLU A 19 -2.00 -13.38 -12.84
CA GLU A 19 -1.27 -14.02 -13.94
C GLU A 19 -1.16 -13.09 -15.16
N LYS A 20 -2.25 -12.37 -15.49
CA LYS A 20 -2.22 -11.40 -16.58
C LYS A 20 -1.27 -10.24 -16.28
N ALA A 21 -1.26 -9.70 -15.06
CA ALA A 21 -0.41 -8.58 -14.67
C ALA A 21 1.08 -8.89 -14.84
N ILE A 22 1.49 -10.13 -14.51
CA ILE A 22 2.87 -10.61 -14.71
C ILE A 22 3.30 -10.47 -16.17
N THR A 23 2.40 -10.74 -17.14
CA THR A 23 2.71 -10.65 -18.58
C THR A 23 2.92 -9.22 -19.09
N LEU A 24 2.55 -8.20 -18.30
CA LEU A 24 2.61 -6.80 -18.74
C LEU A 24 3.97 -6.15 -18.46
N GLY A 25 4.81 -6.78 -17.65
CA GLY A 25 6.15 -6.27 -17.33
C GLY A 25 6.15 -4.90 -16.65
N VAL A 26 5.10 -4.60 -15.86
CA VAL A 26 4.98 -3.39 -15.03
C VAL A 26 6.00 -3.40 -13.89
N ASP A 27 6.25 -2.24 -13.30
CA ASP A 27 7.25 -2.12 -12.23
C ASP A 27 6.79 -2.77 -10.93
N SER A 28 5.53 -2.54 -10.52
CA SER A 28 4.96 -3.10 -9.29
C SER A 28 3.57 -3.68 -9.56
N ILE A 29 3.34 -4.90 -9.08
CA ILE A 29 2.06 -5.60 -9.10
C ILE A 29 1.50 -5.57 -7.68
N VAL A 30 0.41 -4.83 -7.49
CA VAL A 30 -0.25 -4.66 -6.20
C VAL A 30 -1.45 -5.60 -6.12
N MET A 31 -1.29 -6.69 -5.38
CA MET A 31 -2.37 -7.61 -5.04
C MET A 31 -3.12 -7.07 -3.84
N ASP A 32 -4.39 -6.76 -4.04
CA ASP A 32 -5.18 -6.00 -3.08
C ASP A 32 -5.98 -6.89 -2.13
N LEU A 33 -5.86 -6.68 -0.82
CA LEU A 33 -6.72 -7.26 0.20
C LEU A 33 -7.73 -6.24 0.76
N GLU A 34 -7.67 -4.97 0.37
CA GLU A 34 -8.52 -3.89 0.85
C GLU A 34 -9.74 -3.70 -0.08
N ASP A 35 -9.97 -2.49 -0.61
CA ASP A 35 -11.24 -2.09 -1.22
C ASP A 35 -11.55 -2.80 -2.54
N GLY A 36 -10.53 -3.37 -3.20
CA GLY A 36 -10.70 -4.24 -4.37
C GLY A 36 -11.29 -5.61 -4.06
N VAL A 37 -11.45 -5.98 -2.78
CA VAL A 37 -11.94 -7.30 -2.34
C VAL A 37 -13.13 -7.14 -1.40
N ALA A 38 -14.25 -7.79 -1.74
CA ALA A 38 -15.44 -7.82 -0.90
C ALA A 38 -15.15 -8.49 0.46
N ILE A 39 -15.82 -8.01 1.52
CA ILE A 39 -15.56 -8.47 2.90
C ILE A 39 -15.68 -9.99 3.08
N ASN A 40 -16.63 -10.62 2.38
CA ASN A 40 -16.86 -12.07 2.41
C ASN A 40 -15.83 -12.88 1.60
N ARG A 41 -14.99 -12.22 0.80
CA ARG A 41 -13.92 -12.84 -0.01
C ARG A 41 -12.52 -12.61 0.54
N LYS A 42 -12.35 -11.87 1.64
CA LYS A 42 -11.02 -11.58 2.23
C LYS A 42 -10.21 -12.85 2.54
N ALA A 43 -10.87 -13.90 3.04
CA ALA A 43 -10.23 -15.18 3.31
C ALA A 43 -9.74 -15.89 2.02
N GLU A 44 -10.57 -15.88 0.97
CA GLU A 44 -10.22 -16.41 -0.35
C GLU A 44 -9.08 -15.62 -0.99
N ALA A 45 -9.11 -14.29 -0.87
CA ALA A 45 -8.06 -13.41 -1.38
C ALA A 45 -6.70 -13.70 -0.72
N ARG A 46 -6.66 -13.85 0.61
CA ARG A 46 -5.44 -14.25 1.34
C ARG A 46 -4.86 -15.56 0.81
N ALA A 47 -5.70 -16.59 0.65
CA ALA A 47 -5.27 -17.88 0.13
C ALA A 47 -4.75 -17.78 -1.31
N THR A 48 -5.43 -16.99 -2.14
CA THR A 48 -5.05 -16.76 -3.55
C THR A 48 -3.73 -16.03 -3.66
N ILE A 49 -3.52 -14.97 -2.89
CA ILE A 49 -2.26 -14.22 -2.85
C ILE A 49 -1.11 -15.11 -2.38
N ALA A 50 -1.29 -15.85 -1.27
CA ALA A 50 -0.26 -16.76 -0.77
C ALA A 50 0.11 -17.84 -1.81
N ALA A 51 -0.89 -18.41 -2.49
CA ALA A 51 -0.66 -19.35 -3.59
C ALA A 51 0.07 -18.70 -4.76
N ALA A 52 -0.31 -17.48 -5.16
CA ALA A 52 0.32 -16.75 -6.25
C ALA A 52 1.79 -16.41 -5.95
N LEU A 53 2.07 -15.88 -4.76
CA LEU A 53 3.43 -15.56 -4.29
C LEU A 53 4.35 -16.79 -4.25
N ASN A 54 3.78 -17.97 -3.97
CA ASN A 54 4.51 -19.23 -3.93
C ASN A 54 4.72 -19.87 -5.31
N GLN A 55 3.74 -19.76 -6.20
CA GLN A 55 3.66 -20.58 -7.42
C GLN A 55 4.01 -19.84 -8.71
N LEU A 56 3.88 -18.51 -8.73
CA LEU A 56 4.05 -17.71 -9.93
C LEU A 56 5.43 -17.03 -9.96
N ASP A 57 6.00 -16.93 -11.16
CA ASP A 57 7.19 -16.13 -11.40
C ASP A 57 6.77 -14.71 -11.82
N PHE A 58 7.03 -13.72 -10.95
CA PHE A 58 6.73 -12.31 -11.21
C PHE A 58 7.80 -11.62 -12.10
N GLY A 59 8.87 -12.34 -12.45
CA GLY A 59 9.99 -11.85 -13.22
C GLY A 59 10.64 -10.65 -12.52
N ARG A 60 10.70 -9.51 -13.22
CA ARG A 60 11.27 -8.27 -12.70
C ARG A 60 10.31 -7.44 -11.84
N SER A 61 9.02 -7.78 -11.86
CA SER A 61 7.98 -6.96 -11.24
C SER A 61 8.04 -7.08 -9.73
N GLU A 62 7.94 -5.96 -9.03
CA GLU A 62 7.83 -5.95 -7.58
C GLU A 62 6.51 -6.58 -7.13
N ARG A 63 6.62 -7.52 -6.20
CA ARG A 63 5.47 -8.17 -5.57
C ARG A 63 5.01 -7.31 -4.40
N VAL A 64 3.88 -6.63 -4.55
CA VAL A 64 3.30 -5.79 -3.51
C VAL A 64 1.96 -6.38 -3.05
N VAL A 65 1.72 -6.40 -1.75
CA VAL A 65 0.40 -6.73 -1.19
C VAL A 65 -0.13 -5.52 -0.43
N ARG A 66 -1.31 -5.03 -0.81
CA ARG A 66 -2.03 -4.01 -0.04
C ARG A 66 -2.87 -4.70 1.04
N LEU A 67 -2.59 -4.41 2.31
CA LEU A 67 -3.33 -4.98 3.44
C LEU A 67 -4.63 -4.20 3.70
N ASN A 68 -5.48 -4.73 4.57
CA ASN A 68 -6.52 -3.92 5.20
C ASN A 68 -5.89 -2.97 6.25
N PRO A 69 -6.57 -1.84 6.58
CA PRO A 69 -6.08 -0.88 7.56
C PRO A 69 -5.82 -1.50 8.95
N ILE A 70 -4.83 -0.98 9.66
CA ILE A 70 -4.59 -1.37 11.06
C ILE A 70 -5.73 -0.85 11.94
N GLY A 71 -6.32 -1.73 12.74
CA GLY A 71 -7.53 -1.46 13.52
C GLY A 71 -8.81 -1.96 12.85
N SER A 72 -8.76 -2.49 11.63
CA SER A 72 -9.91 -3.09 10.94
C SER A 72 -10.31 -4.46 11.49
N GLY A 73 -9.41 -5.13 12.23
CA GLY A 73 -9.57 -6.52 12.68
C GLY A 73 -9.20 -7.56 11.62
N LEU A 74 -8.81 -7.13 10.42
CA LEU A 74 -8.43 -8.00 9.30
C LEU A 74 -6.90 -8.09 9.12
N GLU A 75 -6.16 -7.09 9.58
CA GLU A 75 -4.72 -6.91 9.36
C GLU A 75 -3.87 -8.09 9.86
N SER A 76 -4.27 -8.70 10.99
CA SER A 76 -3.54 -9.83 11.56
C SER A 76 -3.70 -11.09 10.70
N GLY A 77 -4.88 -11.29 10.12
CA GLY A 77 -5.13 -12.38 9.18
C GLY A 77 -4.39 -12.18 7.85
N ASP A 78 -4.31 -10.94 7.39
CA ASP A 78 -3.55 -10.57 6.19
C ASP A 78 -2.06 -10.90 6.38
N LEU A 79 -1.46 -10.44 7.48
CA LEU A 79 -0.05 -10.71 7.79
C LEU A 79 0.25 -12.20 7.97
N ALA A 80 -0.65 -12.94 8.63
CA ALA A 80 -0.48 -14.37 8.83
C ALA A 80 -0.38 -15.14 7.50
N ALA A 81 -1.18 -14.75 6.50
CA ALA A 81 -1.17 -15.38 5.18
C ALA A 81 0.15 -15.17 4.41
N LEU A 82 0.88 -14.08 4.70
CA LEU A 82 2.11 -13.71 4.01
C LEU A 82 3.39 -14.27 4.65
N ARG A 83 3.32 -14.80 5.88
CA ARG A 83 4.52 -15.26 6.63
C ARG A 83 5.34 -16.32 5.90
N ALA A 84 4.66 -17.28 5.28
CA ALA A 84 5.35 -18.38 4.58
C ALA A 84 5.91 -17.96 3.22
N THR A 85 5.30 -16.97 2.57
CA THR A 85 5.66 -16.49 1.23
C THR A 85 5.68 -14.96 1.22
N PRO A 86 6.75 -14.34 1.75
CA PRO A 86 6.79 -12.89 1.91
C PRO A 86 6.84 -12.18 0.55
N PRO A 87 6.02 -11.12 0.35
CA PRO A 87 6.14 -10.24 -0.81
C PRO A 87 7.43 -9.39 -0.74
N ASP A 88 7.70 -8.60 -1.77
CA ASP A 88 8.82 -7.65 -1.72
C ASP A 88 8.47 -6.43 -0.86
N ALA A 89 7.22 -5.98 -0.95
CA ALA A 89 6.72 -4.86 -0.17
C ALA A 89 5.28 -5.07 0.31
N ILE A 90 4.97 -4.45 1.45
CA ILE A 90 3.61 -4.30 1.96
C ILE A 90 3.19 -2.85 1.74
N MET A 91 2.01 -2.69 1.15
CA MET A 91 1.32 -1.41 1.06
C MET A 91 0.31 -1.31 2.20
N LEU A 92 0.47 -0.32 3.07
CA LEU A 92 -0.44 -0.08 4.18
C LEU A 92 -1.34 1.12 3.85
N PRO A 93 -2.66 0.92 3.71
CA PRO A 93 -3.61 2.01 3.50
C PRO A 93 -3.93 2.73 4.81
N LYS A 94 -4.56 3.91 4.70
CA LYS A 94 -5.14 4.70 5.79
C LYS A 94 -4.18 4.84 6.98
N VAL A 95 -2.93 5.24 6.70
CA VAL A 95 -1.93 5.43 7.74
C VAL A 95 -2.12 6.77 8.43
N GLU A 96 -2.43 6.72 9.72
CA GLU A 96 -2.81 7.88 10.50
C GLU A 96 -1.83 8.18 11.64
N SER A 97 -0.94 7.26 11.99
CA SER A 97 0.01 7.43 13.10
C SER A 97 1.31 6.67 12.91
N ALA A 98 2.38 7.16 13.54
CA ALA A 98 3.65 6.44 13.60
C ALA A 98 3.53 5.08 14.33
N ASP A 99 2.58 4.94 15.26
CA ASP A 99 2.41 3.70 16.02
C ASP A 99 1.83 2.56 15.19
N GLN A 100 0.96 2.86 14.22
CA GLN A 100 0.53 1.89 13.20
C GLN A 100 1.74 1.37 12.40
N VAL A 101 2.62 2.27 11.96
CA VAL A 101 3.83 1.90 11.20
C VAL A 101 4.79 1.06 12.06
N ARG A 102 5.08 1.49 13.29
CA ARG A 102 5.95 0.76 14.23
C ARG A 102 5.36 -0.60 14.61
N TRP A 103 4.04 -0.68 14.74
CA TRP A 103 3.36 -1.95 14.99
C TRP A 103 3.59 -2.91 13.82
N LEU A 104 3.39 -2.46 12.59
CA LEU A 104 3.63 -3.26 11.40
C LEU A 104 5.10 -3.67 11.30
N ASP A 105 6.03 -2.74 11.52
CA ASP A 105 7.48 -3.03 11.51
C ASP A 105 7.84 -4.16 12.48
N ARG A 106 7.30 -4.15 13.70
CA ARG A 106 7.49 -5.23 14.68
C ARG A 106 6.95 -6.58 14.19
N GLN A 107 5.84 -6.61 13.45
CA GLN A 107 5.32 -7.85 12.87
C GLN A 107 6.21 -8.40 11.75
N LEU A 108 7.07 -7.55 11.18
CA LEU A 108 7.94 -7.84 10.05
C LEU A 108 9.41 -8.02 10.45
N ALA A 109 9.74 -8.06 11.74
CA ALA A 109 11.10 -7.91 12.27
C ALA A 109 12.18 -8.75 11.57
N GLU A 110 11.90 -10.01 11.22
CA GLU A 110 12.85 -10.91 10.55
C GLU A 110 12.73 -10.93 9.02
N SER A 111 11.75 -10.24 8.46
CA SER A 111 11.53 -10.18 7.01
C SER A 111 12.37 -9.09 6.34
N ALA A 112 12.63 -9.23 5.04
CA ALA A 112 13.20 -8.18 4.20
C ALA A 112 12.13 -7.26 3.58
N ILE A 113 10.87 -7.40 4.00
CA ILE A 113 9.73 -6.69 3.41
C ILE A 113 9.89 -5.18 3.60
N ARG A 114 9.70 -4.42 2.51
CA ARG A 114 9.68 -2.95 2.50
C ARG A 114 8.26 -2.41 2.71
N LEU A 115 8.15 -1.16 3.16
CA LEU A 115 6.86 -0.51 3.42
C LEU A 115 6.57 0.58 2.40
N LEU A 116 5.35 0.54 1.86
CA LEU A 116 4.74 1.61 1.08
C LEU A 116 3.53 2.11 1.86
N LEU A 117 3.52 3.37 2.28
CA LEU A 117 2.46 3.90 3.15
C LEU A 117 1.54 4.81 2.35
N ILE A 118 0.23 4.58 2.38
CA ILE A 118 -0.75 5.44 1.75
C ILE A 118 -1.24 6.49 2.75
N ILE A 119 -1.11 7.74 2.37
CA ILE A 119 -1.57 8.92 3.09
C ILE A 119 -2.82 9.42 2.40
N GLU A 120 -3.97 9.13 3.01
CA GLU A 120 -5.29 9.32 2.41
C GLU A 120 -6.37 9.72 3.42
N SER A 121 -5.96 10.23 4.59
CA SER A 121 -6.86 10.85 5.57
C SER A 121 -6.26 12.15 6.10
N ALA A 122 -7.12 13.04 6.61
CA ALA A 122 -6.74 14.28 7.24
C ALA A 122 -5.78 14.03 8.41
N ARG A 123 -6.04 12.99 9.19
CA ARG A 123 -5.17 12.61 10.31
C ARG A 123 -3.79 12.17 9.81
N GLY A 124 -3.73 11.38 8.75
CA GLY A 124 -2.46 10.97 8.11
C GLY A 124 -1.65 12.16 7.61
N VAL A 125 -2.31 13.16 7.01
CA VAL A 125 -1.64 14.39 6.55
C VAL A 125 -1.09 15.20 7.73
N ILE A 126 -1.84 15.35 8.82
CA ILE A 126 -1.38 16.09 10.02
C ILE A 126 -0.18 15.40 10.69
N ASN A 127 -0.18 14.06 10.71
CA ASN A 127 0.86 13.27 11.38
C ASN A 127 2.02 12.86 10.47
N LEU A 128 2.08 13.41 9.25
CA LEU A 128 2.94 12.92 8.17
C LEU A 128 4.44 12.90 8.53
N LYS A 129 4.92 13.89 9.28
CA LYS A 129 6.30 13.94 9.79
C LYS A 129 6.66 12.71 10.61
N ASP A 130 5.80 12.35 11.54
CA ASP A 130 6.04 11.24 12.48
C ASP A 130 5.89 9.91 11.76
N ILE A 131 4.91 9.78 10.85
CA ILE A 131 4.69 8.61 10.00
C ILE A 131 5.92 8.35 9.11
N ALA A 132 6.43 9.39 8.44
CA ALA A 132 7.55 9.27 7.50
C ALA A 132 8.87 8.86 8.18
N SER A 133 8.99 9.08 9.49
CA SER A 133 10.21 8.76 10.27
C SER A 133 10.03 7.50 11.14
N ALA A 134 8.93 6.76 10.99
CA ALA A 134 8.54 5.72 11.93
C ALA A 134 9.25 4.37 11.72
N SER A 135 9.84 4.12 10.54
CA SER A 135 10.52 2.86 10.22
C SER A 135 11.54 3.01 9.09
N ASP A 136 12.70 2.36 9.24
CA ASP A 136 13.74 2.25 8.21
C ASP A 136 13.33 1.35 7.02
N ARG A 137 12.18 0.64 7.15
CA ARG A 137 11.57 -0.14 6.07
C ARG A 137 10.86 0.71 5.04
N LEU A 138 10.61 1.99 5.33
CA LEU A 138 9.89 2.87 4.43
C LEU A 138 10.64 3.03 3.11
N ASP A 139 9.92 2.80 2.01
CA ASP A 139 10.44 2.88 0.64
C ASP A 139 9.66 3.88 -0.22
N ALA A 140 8.38 4.11 0.12
CA ALA A 140 7.56 5.11 -0.55
C ALA A 140 6.44 5.64 0.35
N LEU A 141 6.12 6.92 0.17
CA LEU A 141 4.85 7.52 0.57
C LEU A 141 3.97 7.68 -0.67
N ILE A 142 2.73 7.25 -0.54
CA ILE A 142 1.73 7.22 -1.60
C ILE A 142 0.61 8.18 -1.23
N PHE A 143 0.17 9.02 -2.17
CA PHE A 143 -0.93 9.96 -1.96
C PHE A 143 -2.27 9.41 -2.48
N GLY A 144 -3.27 9.25 -1.59
CA GLY A 144 -4.62 8.83 -1.94
C GLY A 144 -5.59 10.02 -2.00
N ALA A 145 -5.97 10.44 -3.21
CA ALA A 145 -6.74 11.67 -3.42
C ALA A 145 -8.24 11.53 -3.12
N GLU A 146 -8.87 10.44 -3.57
CA GLU A 146 -10.32 10.26 -3.42
C GLU A 146 -10.71 10.01 -1.96
N ASP A 147 -9.99 9.14 -1.26
CA ASP A 147 -10.23 8.87 0.17
C ASP A 147 -9.97 10.11 1.02
N LEU A 148 -8.91 10.89 0.73
CA LEU A 148 -8.69 12.15 1.46
C LEU A 148 -9.83 13.14 1.24
N ALA A 149 -10.30 13.28 -0.01
CA ALA A 149 -11.40 14.19 -0.30
C ALA A 149 -12.69 13.76 0.42
N GLY A 150 -12.98 12.46 0.47
CA GLY A 150 -14.07 11.90 1.27
C GLY A 150 -13.91 12.23 2.76
N ASP A 151 -12.72 12.02 3.33
CA ASP A 151 -12.43 12.24 4.74
C ASP A 151 -12.56 13.72 5.17
N ILE A 152 -12.12 14.66 4.32
CA ILE A 152 -12.25 16.12 4.61
C ILE A 152 -13.60 16.70 4.18
N GLY A 153 -14.50 15.90 3.60
CA GLY A 153 -15.80 16.36 3.08
C GLY A 153 -15.69 17.26 1.85
N ALA A 154 -14.62 17.15 1.06
CA ALA A 154 -14.44 17.89 -0.19
C ALA A 154 -15.05 17.15 -1.38
N THR A 155 -15.47 17.91 -2.40
CA THR A 155 -15.85 17.35 -3.70
C THR A 155 -14.66 17.42 -4.64
N ARG A 156 -14.33 16.28 -5.27
CA ARG A 156 -13.20 16.20 -6.19
C ARG A 156 -13.42 17.03 -7.44
N THR A 157 -12.41 17.82 -7.78
CA THR A 157 -12.40 18.63 -8.99
C THR A 157 -11.24 18.23 -9.89
N ARG A 158 -11.39 18.49 -11.20
CA ARG A 158 -10.30 18.27 -12.16
C ARG A 158 -9.06 19.10 -11.83
N ALA A 159 -9.24 20.26 -11.19
CA ALA A 159 -8.14 21.12 -10.78
C ALA A 159 -7.37 20.55 -9.57
N GLY A 160 -8.04 19.82 -8.68
CA GLY A 160 -7.41 19.14 -7.54
C GLY A 160 -6.89 20.09 -6.45
N TRP A 161 -7.40 21.32 -6.38
CA TRP A 161 -6.98 22.30 -5.38
C TRP A 161 -7.30 21.86 -3.96
N GLU A 162 -8.42 21.17 -3.79
CA GLU A 162 -8.90 20.66 -2.52
C GLU A 162 -7.94 19.66 -1.85
N VAL A 163 -7.09 19.00 -2.65
CA VAL A 163 -6.07 18.05 -2.17
C VAL A 163 -4.63 18.50 -2.42
N PHE A 164 -4.44 19.68 -3.04
CA PHE A 164 -3.13 20.14 -3.51
C PHE A 164 -2.12 20.30 -2.36
N HIS A 165 -2.57 20.78 -1.21
CA HIS A 165 -1.72 20.91 -0.02
C HIS A 165 -1.21 19.53 0.44
N ALA A 166 -2.11 18.57 0.63
CA ALA A 166 -1.76 17.23 1.09
C ALA A 166 -0.84 16.49 0.10
N ARG A 167 -1.16 16.55 -1.20
CA ARG A 167 -0.31 15.99 -2.27
C ARG A 167 1.10 16.57 -2.21
N SER A 168 1.21 17.90 -2.08
CA SER A 168 2.50 18.58 -1.98
C SER A 168 3.24 18.21 -0.70
N ALA A 169 2.53 18.07 0.42
CA ALA A 169 3.10 17.66 1.70
C ALA A 169 3.69 16.25 1.63
N VAL A 170 2.99 15.29 1.00
CA VAL A 170 3.49 13.91 0.79
C VAL A 170 4.79 13.93 0.00
N ALA A 171 4.84 14.67 -1.12
CA ALA A 171 6.05 14.79 -1.92
C ALA A 171 7.22 15.39 -1.14
N LEU A 172 6.97 16.44 -0.35
CA LEU A 172 7.99 17.09 0.46
C LEU A 172 8.54 16.16 1.56
N HIS A 173 7.67 15.47 2.28
CA HIS A 173 8.09 14.57 3.36
C HIS A 173 8.82 13.34 2.83
N ALA A 174 8.38 12.78 1.71
CA ALA A 174 9.07 11.67 1.06
C ALA A 174 10.51 12.06 0.68
N ALA A 175 10.68 13.24 0.08
CA ALA A 175 12.00 13.77 -0.25
C ALA A 175 12.86 13.99 0.99
N ALA A 176 12.28 14.52 2.08
CA ALA A 176 12.99 14.79 3.33
C ALA A 176 13.56 13.53 4.00
N VAL A 177 12.87 12.39 3.86
CA VAL A 177 13.34 11.10 4.42
C VAL A 177 14.01 10.20 3.37
N GLY A 178 14.19 10.68 2.14
CA GLY A 178 14.91 9.97 1.08
C GLY A 178 14.17 8.78 0.46
N VAL A 179 12.84 8.81 0.45
CA VAL A 179 11.97 7.74 -0.10
C VAL A 179 11.19 8.23 -1.32
N GLN A 180 10.53 7.32 -2.05
CA GLN A 180 9.73 7.70 -3.22
C GLN A 180 8.45 8.42 -2.83
N ALA A 181 8.11 9.48 -3.56
CA ALA A 181 6.76 10.03 -3.58
C ALA A 181 6.01 9.46 -4.78
N ILE A 182 4.83 8.89 -4.54
CA ILE A 182 4.01 8.26 -5.58
C ILE A 182 2.62 8.86 -5.52
N ASP A 183 2.14 9.37 -6.65
CA ASP A 183 0.74 9.77 -6.80
C ASP A 183 -0.05 8.54 -7.24
N THR A 184 -1.09 8.19 -6.50
CA THR A 184 -2.03 7.15 -6.94
C THR A 184 -3.30 7.79 -7.44
N LEU A 185 -3.72 7.35 -8.62
CA LEU A 185 -5.05 7.66 -9.14
C LEU A 185 -6.05 6.77 -8.43
N VAL A 186 -7.09 7.41 -7.88
CA VAL A 186 -8.45 6.90 -7.98
C VAL A 186 -9.26 7.97 -8.72
#